data_AF-A0A453ABZ4-F1
#
_entry.id   AF-A0A453ABZ4-F1
#
_cell.length_a   1.000
_cell.length_b   1.000
_cell.length_c   1.000
_cell.angle_alpha   90.00
_cell.angle_beta   90.00
_cell.angle_gamma   90.00
#
_symmetry.space_group_name_H-M   'P 1'
#
loop_
_entity.id
_entity.type
_entity.pdbx_description
1 polymer ?
#
loop_
_entity_poly.entity_id
_entity_poly.type
_entity_poly.pdbx_seq_one_letter_code
_entity_poly.pdbx_strand_id
1 'polypeptide(L)'
;FFKIHKVLMRSTPDDVIAVLTNNWNYPLILIRPGKGAWTPKPRTPPYVYIIDIAFLGDELYGITQAYDLVSLAIAFDSNGIPSVAGIDRHIWHTPMDYHFHVWDDDEEDGEYERKMATNPEASEDDDDKRAVYELMKSTGDSMIMDAVHWWDDEEVPHEPKDLVTVSWHFVESRGKLLLVMRQLQIPEYTMKFTRKVQVFEAKVNEGGWVPVTSGLDGQALFISRPFCKSIPAHGEIEADVIYFVDTGDMFNMRSQTMGPPTRGIYDRSSTWIFFSSWWFKNYLHHI
;
A
#
# COMPACT_ATOMS: atom_id res chain seq x y z
N PHE A 1 17.48 3.08 5.15
CA PHE A 1 17.06 4.36 5.74
C PHE A 1 15.61 4.24 6.20
N PHE A 2 15.26 4.80 7.35
CA PHE A 2 13.88 4.84 7.87
C PHE A 2 12.97 5.66 6.95
N LYS A 3 11.79 5.14 6.62
CA LYS A 3 10.80 5.77 5.74
C LYS A 3 9.41 5.60 6.31
N ILE A 4 8.59 6.63 6.16
CA ILE A 4 7.15 6.54 6.36
C ILE A 4 6.53 6.05 5.05
N HIS A 5 5.80 4.95 5.12
CA HIS A 5 5.06 4.39 3.99
C HIS A 5 3.72 5.08 3.81
N LYS A 6 3.00 5.38 4.90
CA LYS A 6 1.70 6.04 4.81
C LYS A 6 1.36 6.77 6.10
N VAL A 7 0.61 7.85 5.95
CA VAL A 7 -0.02 8.56 7.07
C VAL A 7 -1.50 8.70 6.77
N LEU A 8 -2.34 8.21 7.67
CA LEU A 8 -3.78 8.36 7.62
C LEU A 8 -4.28 9.10 8.85
N MET A 9 -5.32 9.91 8.67
CA MET A 9 -6.04 10.54 9.76
C MET A 9 -7.51 10.19 9.67
N ARG A 10 -8.05 9.63 10.75
CA ARG A 10 -9.49 9.48 10.96
C ARG A 10 -9.95 10.61 11.85
N SER A 11 -10.74 11.55 11.30
CA SER A 11 -11.23 12.69 12.07
C SER A 11 -12.60 12.42 12.69
N THR A 12 -12.60 12.17 14.01
CA THR A 12 -13.75 11.82 14.86
C THR A 12 -13.53 12.51 16.22
N PRO A 13 -14.47 12.48 17.18
CA PRO A 13 -14.17 13.01 18.53
C PRO A 13 -12.90 12.42 19.17
N ASP A 14 -12.54 11.20 18.78
CA ASP A 14 -11.29 10.54 19.11
C ASP A 14 -10.38 10.47 17.87
N ASP A 15 -9.95 11.64 17.35
CA ASP A 15 -9.04 11.74 16.21
C ASP A 15 -7.86 10.75 16.36
N VAL A 16 -7.66 9.89 15.35
CA VAL A 16 -6.54 8.94 15.32
C VAL A 16 -5.73 9.15 14.06
N ILE A 17 -4.41 9.21 14.23
CA ILE A 17 -3.43 9.18 13.15
C ILE A 17 -2.80 7.79 13.16
N ALA A 18 -2.82 7.11 12.01
CA ALA A 18 -2.11 5.87 11.80
C ALA A 18 -0.91 6.14 10.87
N VAL A 19 0.28 5.73 11.31
CA VAL A 19 1.53 5.86 10.55
C VAL A 19 2.08 4.48 10.29
N LEU A 20 2.21 4.11 9.01
CA LEU A 20 2.89 2.91 8.57
C LEU A 20 4.33 3.27 8.22
N THR A 21 5.30 2.49 8.68
CA THR A 21 6.73 2.71 8.40
C THR A 21 7.38 1.49 7.77
N ASN A 22 8.58 1.65 7.23
CA ASN A 22 9.39 0.55 6.77
C ASN A 22 10.25 -0.10 7.87
N ASN A 23 10.00 0.16 9.16
CA ASN A 23 10.85 -0.32 10.25
C ASN A 23 10.20 -1.48 10.99
N TRP A 24 10.85 -2.65 11.07
CA TRP A 24 10.28 -3.82 11.76
C TRP A 24 10.03 -3.61 13.26
N ASN A 25 10.74 -2.68 13.90
CA ASN A 25 10.54 -2.36 15.30
C ASN A 25 9.40 -1.35 15.52
N TYR A 26 9.04 -0.59 14.49
CA TYR A 26 7.97 0.42 14.53
C TYR A 26 7.07 0.33 13.28
N PRO A 27 6.54 -0.87 12.95
CA PRO A 27 5.86 -1.09 11.67
C PRO A 27 4.60 -0.23 11.55
N LEU A 28 3.86 -0.12 12.65
CA LEU A 28 2.67 0.70 12.81
C LEU A 28 2.81 1.59 14.04
N ILE A 29 2.40 2.84 13.93
CA ILE A 29 2.30 3.78 15.04
C ILE A 29 0.89 4.38 15.03
N LEU A 30 0.15 4.20 16.12
CA LEU A 30 -1.14 4.86 16.34
C LEU A 30 -0.94 6.05 17.26
N ILE A 31 -1.45 7.21 16.87
CA ILE A 31 -1.28 8.46 17.60
C ILE A 31 -2.64 9.09 17.82
N ARG A 32 -2.94 9.48 19.05
CA ARG A 32 -4.04 10.39 19.35
C ARG A 32 -3.45 11.75 19.76
N PRO A 33 -3.66 12.82 18.98
CA PRO A 33 -3.14 14.14 19.28
C PRO A 33 -3.47 14.58 20.72
N GLY A 34 -2.46 15.02 21.45
CA GLY A 34 -2.61 15.47 22.84
C GLY A 34 -2.84 14.37 23.89
N LYS A 35 -2.90 13.09 23.51
CA LYS A 35 -3.05 11.95 24.45
C LYS A 35 -1.84 11.04 24.50
N GLY A 36 -1.29 10.67 23.34
CA GLY A 36 -0.11 9.81 23.26
C GLY A 36 -0.06 8.96 22.00
N ALA A 37 0.89 8.03 21.98
CA ALA A 37 1.10 7.11 20.87
C ALA A 37 1.33 5.68 21.37
N TRP A 38 1.03 4.73 20.50
CA TRP A 38 1.24 3.31 20.70
C TRP A 38 1.89 2.69 19.46
N THR A 39 2.69 1.66 19.70
CA THR A 39 3.31 0.83 18.66
C THR A 39 3.24 -0.62 19.13
N PRO A 40 3.09 -1.60 18.22
CA PRO A 40 3.11 -3.00 18.60
C PRO A 40 4.49 -3.39 19.14
N LYS A 41 4.57 -4.59 19.70
CA LYS A 41 5.88 -5.17 20.02
C LYS A 41 6.74 -5.22 18.75
N PRO A 42 8.06 -4.97 18.87
CA PRO A 42 8.96 -5.06 17.73
C PRO A 42 8.86 -6.42 17.04
N ARG A 43 8.88 -6.41 15.71
CA ARG A 43 8.93 -7.60 14.86
C ARG A 43 7.73 -8.54 14.97
N THR A 44 6.60 -8.05 15.46
CA THR A 44 5.40 -8.87 15.70
C THR A 44 4.51 -8.97 14.45
N PRO A 45 4.12 -10.18 14.03
CA PRO A 45 3.06 -10.37 13.04
C PRO A 45 1.68 -9.94 13.56
N PRO A 46 0.75 -9.51 12.69
CA PRO A 46 0.92 -9.31 11.26
C PRO A 46 1.65 -8.01 10.89
N TYR A 47 1.96 -7.14 11.86
CA TYR A 47 2.34 -5.75 11.59
C TYR A 47 3.54 -5.60 10.64
N VAL A 48 4.52 -6.50 10.73
CA VAL A 48 5.69 -6.49 9.84
C VAL A 48 5.42 -6.92 8.40
N TYR A 49 4.26 -7.54 8.13
CA TYR A 49 3.83 -7.96 6.79
C TYR A 49 2.89 -6.96 6.13
N ILE A 50 2.38 -5.98 6.88
CA ILE A 50 1.47 -4.96 6.36
C ILE A 50 2.25 -3.97 5.50
N ILE A 51 1.89 -3.89 4.22
CA ILE A 51 2.54 -3.00 3.24
C ILE A 51 1.77 -1.71 2.97
N ASP A 52 0.46 -1.73 3.23
CA ASP A 52 -0.40 -0.56 3.09
C ASP A 52 -1.62 -0.65 4.02
N ILE A 53 -2.20 0.49 4.38
CA ILE A 53 -3.33 0.63 5.31
C ILE A 53 -4.41 1.58 4.77
N ALA A 54 -5.65 1.40 5.21
CA ALA A 54 -6.79 2.30 4.94
C ALA A 54 -7.80 2.27 6.10
N PHE A 55 -8.47 3.40 6.36
CA PHE A 55 -9.62 3.41 7.26
C PHE A 55 -10.90 3.13 6.48
N LEU A 56 -11.78 2.29 7.03
CA LEU A 56 -13.17 2.16 6.62
C LEU A 56 -14.06 2.40 7.85
N GLY A 57 -14.71 3.57 7.89
CA GLY A 57 -15.39 4.01 9.10
C GLY A 57 -14.41 4.17 10.27
N ASP A 58 -14.67 3.47 11.37
CA ASP A 58 -13.82 3.52 12.57
C ASP A 58 -12.73 2.45 12.62
N GLU A 59 -12.75 1.51 11.71
CA GLU A 59 -11.81 0.39 11.65
C GLU A 59 -10.63 0.68 10.73
N LEU A 60 -9.44 0.28 11.15
CA LEU A 60 -8.23 0.33 10.36
C LEU A 60 -8.02 -1.02 9.70
N TYR A 61 -7.79 -1.03 8.39
CA TYR A 61 -7.49 -2.21 7.61
C TYR A 61 -6.06 -2.14 7.08
N GLY A 62 -5.42 -3.30 6.97
CA GLY A 62 -4.10 -3.46 6.36
C GLY A 62 -4.11 -4.56 5.31
N ILE A 63 -3.22 -4.43 4.32
CA ILE A 63 -2.98 -5.47 3.30
C ILE A 63 -1.53 -5.97 3.37
N THR A 64 -1.32 -7.24 3.00
CA THR A 64 0.01 -7.86 2.84
C THR A 64 0.36 -8.03 1.36
N GLN A 65 1.63 -8.32 1.03
CA GLN A 65 2.03 -8.70 -0.33
C GLN A 65 1.40 -10.03 -0.79
N ALA A 66 1.04 -10.89 0.15
CA ALA A 66 0.32 -12.13 -0.10
C ALA A 66 -1.18 -11.92 -0.37
N TYR A 67 -1.65 -10.68 -0.43
CA TYR A 67 -3.07 -10.31 -0.63
C TYR A 67 -3.98 -10.62 0.55
N ASP A 68 -3.42 -10.84 1.75
CA ASP A 68 -4.25 -10.91 2.95
C ASP A 68 -4.88 -9.54 3.23
N LEU A 69 -6.11 -9.55 3.76
CA LEU A 69 -6.76 -8.37 4.31
C LEU A 69 -6.96 -8.58 5.81
N VAL A 70 -6.41 -7.69 6.63
CA VAL A 70 -6.54 -7.71 8.08
C VAL A 70 -7.26 -6.48 8.58
N SER A 71 -8.15 -6.61 9.56
CA SER A 71 -8.67 -5.49 10.36
C SER A 71 -7.91 -5.37 11.67
N LEU A 72 -7.71 -4.14 12.12
CA LEU A 72 -7.02 -3.76 13.34
C LEU A 72 -8.00 -2.94 14.18
N ALA A 73 -8.64 -3.58 15.15
CA ALA A 73 -9.63 -2.94 16.00
C ALA A 73 -8.95 -1.95 16.96
N ILE A 74 -9.24 -0.66 16.80
CA ILE A 74 -8.65 0.40 17.61
C ILE A 74 -9.46 0.58 18.90
N ALA A 75 -8.79 0.48 20.04
CA ALA A 75 -9.34 0.79 21.36
C ALA A 75 -8.52 1.88 22.05
N PHE A 76 -9.07 2.46 23.11
CA PHE A 76 -8.39 3.50 23.91
C PHE A 76 -8.27 3.05 25.36
N ASP A 77 -7.11 3.29 25.96
CA ASP A 77 -6.91 3.08 27.38
C ASP A 77 -7.56 4.19 28.23
N SER A 78 -7.42 4.11 29.56
CA SER A 78 -7.96 5.11 30.50
C SER A 78 -7.37 6.52 30.31
N ASN A 79 -6.21 6.64 29.67
CA ASN A 79 -5.56 7.91 29.36
C ASN A 79 -5.94 8.42 27.96
N GLY A 80 -6.69 7.64 27.18
CA GLY A 80 -7.07 7.92 25.81
C GLY A 80 -5.97 7.59 24.79
N ILE A 81 -4.93 6.83 25.16
CA ILE A 81 -3.91 6.39 24.21
C ILE A 81 -4.52 5.28 23.34
N PRO A 82 -4.44 5.38 22.00
CA PRO A 82 -4.96 4.34 21.12
C PRO A 82 -4.11 3.08 21.21
N SER A 83 -4.69 1.92 20.97
CA SER A 83 -3.99 0.65 20.81
C SER A 83 -4.79 -0.29 19.92
N VAL A 84 -4.17 -1.34 19.40
CA VAL A 84 -4.89 -2.40 18.68
C VAL A 84 -5.34 -3.45 19.71
N ALA A 85 -6.66 -3.61 19.87
CA ALA A 85 -7.25 -4.54 20.83
C ALA A 85 -7.60 -5.91 20.22
N GLY A 86 -7.74 -5.97 18.91
CA GLY A 86 -8.09 -7.19 18.18
C GLY A 86 -7.60 -7.11 16.74
N ILE A 87 -7.31 -8.29 16.18
CA ILE A 87 -6.87 -8.45 14.79
C ILE A 87 -7.70 -9.59 14.21
N ASP A 88 -8.38 -9.31 13.11
CA ASP A 88 -9.11 -10.34 12.35
C ASP A 88 -8.59 -10.37 10.92
N ARG A 89 -8.42 -11.57 10.37
CA ARG A 89 -8.06 -11.77 8.97
C ARG A 89 -9.32 -12.08 8.16
N HIS A 90 -9.64 -11.20 7.22
CA HIS A 90 -10.88 -11.26 6.43
C HIS A 90 -10.69 -11.94 5.08
N ILE A 91 -9.54 -11.71 4.44
CA ILE A 91 -9.19 -12.36 3.18
C ILE A 91 -7.87 -13.07 3.39
N TRP A 92 -7.84 -14.34 2.98
CA TRP A 92 -6.65 -15.17 3.00
C TRP A 92 -6.02 -15.16 1.62
N HIS A 93 -4.71 -15.03 1.59
CA HIS A 93 -3.87 -15.44 0.48
C HIS A 93 -4.28 -16.84 -0.03
N THR A 94 -4.35 -17.04 -1.34
CA THR A 94 -4.70 -18.35 -1.93
C THR A 94 -3.53 -19.32 -1.80
N PRO A 95 -3.73 -20.60 -1.43
CA PRO A 95 -2.67 -21.63 -1.35
C PRO A 95 -2.07 -21.97 -2.72
N MET A 96 -1.16 -21.13 -3.23
CA MET A 96 -0.31 -21.36 -4.40
C MET A 96 1.03 -20.63 -4.28
N ASP A 97 2.03 -21.20 -4.96
CA ASP A 97 3.46 -20.89 -5.01
C ASP A 97 3.81 -19.41 -4.70
N TYR A 98 4.15 -19.13 -3.43
CA TYR A 98 4.41 -17.77 -3.00
C TYR A 98 5.83 -17.34 -3.35
N HIS A 99 5.95 -16.36 -4.23
CA HIS A 99 7.17 -15.54 -4.33
C HIS A 99 7.33 -14.55 -3.17
N PHE A 100 6.35 -14.46 -2.26
CA PHE A 100 6.27 -13.45 -1.19
C PHE A 100 6.04 -14.09 0.17
N HIS A 101 6.51 -13.46 1.25
CA HIS A 101 6.34 -13.99 2.59
C HIS A 101 4.88 -13.90 3.06
N VAL A 102 4.37 -15.02 3.55
CA VAL A 102 3.04 -15.19 4.12
C VAL A 102 3.15 -15.10 5.64
N TRP A 103 2.16 -14.49 6.28
CA TRP A 103 1.96 -14.59 7.73
C TRP A 103 1.02 -15.76 8.02
N ASP A 104 1.44 -16.74 8.83
CA ASP A 104 0.56 -17.80 9.34
C ASP A 104 0.37 -17.69 10.86
N ASP A 105 -0.81 -18.11 11.34
CA ASP A 105 -1.19 -18.00 12.75
C ASP A 105 -0.37 -18.95 13.66
N ASP A 106 0.31 -19.95 13.08
CA ASP A 106 1.12 -20.96 13.77
C ASP A 106 2.62 -20.61 13.85
N GLU A 107 3.04 -19.42 13.39
CA GLU A 107 4.44 -18.99 13.52
C GLU A 107 4.78 -18.66 14.98
N GLU A 108 5.20 -19.68 15.74
CA GLU A 108 5.85 -19.54 17.04
C GLU A 108 7.07 -18.61 16.87
N ASP A 109 7.30 -17.70 17.83
CA ASP A 109 8.46 -16.80 17.85
C ASP A 109 9.77 -17.60 17.62
N GLY A 110 10.25 -17.67 16.38
CA GLY A 110 11.46 -18.42 16.00
C GLY A 110 11.29 -19.53 14.96
N GLU A 111 10.07 -19.90 14.54
CA GLU A 111 9.89 -20.88 13.42
C GLU A 111 10.48 -20.36 12.10
N TYR A 112 10.43 -19.04 11.90
CA TYR A 112 11.11 -18.33 10.82
C TYR A 112 12.63 -18.59 10.81
N GLU A 113 13.28 -18.68 11.98
CA GLU A 113 14.72 -18.96 12.11
C GLU A 113 15.05 -20.42 11.75
N ARG A 114 14.11 -21.33 12.03
CA ARG A 114 14.32 -22.77 11.81
C ARG A 114 14.14 -23.14 10.33
N LYS A 115 13.09 -22.65 9.66
CA LYS A 115 12.80 -22.99 8.25
C LYS A 115 13.89 -22.49 7.28
N MET A 116 14.45 -21.30 7.53
CA MET A 116 15.58 -20.74 6.76
C MET A 116 16.93 -21.42 7.04
N ALA A 117 17.07 -22.12 8.18
CA ALA A 117 18.30 -22.83 8.52
C ALA A 117 18.38 -24.24 7.91
N THR A 118 17.24 -24.85 7.55
CA THR A 118 17.17 -26.27 7.15
C THR A 118 16.76 -26.53 5.72
N ASN A 119 16.59 -25.55 4.83
CA ASN A 119 16.25 -25.84 3.44
C ASN A 119 17.49 -26.35 2.67
N PRO A 120 17.60 -27.65 2.34
CA PRO A 120 18.79 -28.23 1.71
C PRO A 120 18.81 -28.02 0.18
N GLU A 121 17.76 -27.42 -0.38
CA GLU A 121 17.58 -27.17 -1.82
C GLU A 121 17.63 -25.67 -2.17
N ALA A 122 18.32 -24.86 -1.37
CA ALA A 122 18.49 -23.42 -1.61
C ALA A 122 19.36 -23.18 -2.86
N SER A 123 18.89 -22.33 -3.76
CA SER A 123 19.62 -21.89 -4.96
C SER A 123 20.64 -20.78 -4.62
N GLU A 124 21.58 -20.47 -5.53
CA GLU A 124 22.55 -19.36 -5.31
C GLU A 124 21.87 -17.99 -5.08
N ASP A 125 20.66 -17.76 -5.63
CA ASP A 125 19.84 -16.56 -5.37
C ASP A 125 19.24 -16.52 -3.95
N ASP A 126 19.05 -17.68 -3.31
CA ASP A 126 18.56 -17.78 -1.94
C ASP A 126 19.67 -17.47 -0.92
N ASP A 127 20.92 -17.74 -1.26
CA ASP A 127 22.08 -17.41 -0.43
C ASP A 127 22.30 -15.89 -0.34
N ASP A 128 22.06 -15.13 -1.42
CA ASP A 128 22.11 -13.67 -1.40
C ASP A 128 20.96 -13.06 -0.58
N LYS A 129 19.74 -13.59 -0.69
CA LYS A 129 18.60 -13.18 0.16
C LYS A 129 18.86 -13.50 1.63
N ARG A 130 19.46 -14.66 1.92
CA ARG A 130 19.86 -15.07 3.27
C ARG A 130 20.98 -14.21 3.82
N ALA A 131 21.98 -13.85 3.01
CA ALA A 131 23.05 -12.95 3.41
C ALA A 131 22.54 -11.53 3.66
N VAL A 132 21.62 -11.03 2.84
CA VAL A 132 20.95 -9.74 3.05
C VAL A 132 20.10 -9.76 4.33
N TYR A 133 19.38 -10.84 4.59
CA TYR A 133 18.61 -11.03 5.82
C TYR A 133 19.50 -11.10 7.08
N GLU A 134 20.61 -11.85 7.04
CA GLU A 134 21.59 -11.94 8.14
C GLU A 134 22.32 -10.60 8.36
N LEU A 135 22.62 -9.86 7.29
CA LEU A 135 23.18 -8.50 7.36
C LEU A 135 22.16 -7.50 7.93
N MET A 136 20.87 -7.60 7.57
CA MET A 136 19.76 -6.81 8.12
C MET A 136 19.46 -7.17 9.58
N LYS A 137 19.64 -8.44 9.98
CA LYS A 137 19.50 -8.93 11.36
C LYS A 137 20.63 -8.37 12.24
N SER A 138 21.86 -8.40 11.76
CA SER A 138 23.05 -7.95 12.50
C SER A 138 23.14 -6.44 12.71
N THR A 139 22.49 -5.64 11.84
CA THR A 139 22.47 -4.17 11.96
C THR A 139 21.30 -3.63 12.81
N GLY A 140 20.29 -4.45 13.11
CA GLY A 140 19.09 -4.00 13.84
C GLY A 140 18.13 -3.13 13.02
N ASP A 141 18.49 -2.83 11.77
CA ASP A 141 17.81 -1.95 10.81
C ASP A 141 17.04 -2.75 9.75
N SER A 142 16.43 -3.88 10.13
CA SER A 142 15.65 -4.66 9.17
C SER A 142 14.41 -3.88 8.70
N MET A 143 14.23 -3.78 7.37
CA MET A 143 13.22 -2.93 6.75
C MET A 143 12.08 -3.76 6.18
N ILE A 144 10.83 -3.34 6.44
CA ILE A 144 9.67 -3.88 5.73
C ILE A 144 9.87 -3.54 4.25
N MET A 145 9.69 -4.54 3.38
CA MET A 145 9.70 -4.30 1.95
C MET A 145 8.68 -3.24 1.60
N ASP A 146 9.04 -2.35 0.68
CA ASP A 146 8.11 -1.40 0.12
C ASP A 146 6.88 -2.16 -0.44
N ALA A 147 5.74 -1.49 -0.56
CA ALA A 147 4.61 -1.99 -1.35
C ALA A 147 4.92 -2.00 -2.87
N VAL A 148 6.12 -2.46 -3.24
CA VAL A 148 6.68 -2.53 -4.58
C VAL A 148 7.56 -3.78 -4.72
N HIS A 149 7.33 -4.58 -5.75
CA HIS A 149 8.22 -5.65 -6.20
C HIS A 149 8.79 -5.27 -7.57
N TRP A 150 9.99 -5.75 -7.91
CA TRP A 150 10.62 -5.44 -9.18
C TRP A 150 11.34 -6.65 -9.76
N TRP A 151 11.44 -6.69 -11.09
CA TRP A 151 12.17 -7.71 -11.84
C TRP A 151 12.64 -7.13 -13.17
N ASP A 152 13.65 -7.76 -13.77
CA ASP A 152 14.13 -7.37 -15.09
C ASP A 152 13.16 -7.85 -16.19
N ASP A 153 12.93 -7.01 -17.20
CA ASP A 153 12.14 -7.38 -18.36
C ASP A 153 12.90 -8.37 -19.24
N GLU A 154 12.54 -9.65 -19.14
CA GLU A 154 13.18 -10.73 -19.91
C GLU A 154 12.58 -10.92 -21.31
N GLU A 155 11.54 -10.15 -21.67
CA GLU A 155 10.86 -10.27 -22.96
C GLU A 155 11.75 -9.86 -24.16
N VAL A 156 12.81 -9.08 -23.94
CA VAL A 156 13.69 -8.56 -25.01
C VAL A 156 15.14 -9.05 -24.84
N PRO A 157 15.59 -10.09 -25.57
CA PRO A 157 16.90 -10.73 -25.35
C PRO A 157 18.15 -9.89 -25.69
N HIS A 158 18.01 -8.76 -26.39
CA HIS A 158 19.13 -8.05 -27.03
C HIS A 158 19.21 -6.54 -26.72
N GLU A 159 18.37 -6.04 -25.81
CA GLU A 159 18.35 -4.63 -25.38
C GLU A 159 18.72 -4.55 -23.88
N PRO A 160 19.13 -3.37 -23.38
CA PRO A 160 19.23 -3.15 -21.93
C PRO A 160 17.90 -3.56 -21.29
N LYS A 161 17.94 -4.46 -20.30
CA LYS A 161 16.72 -4.95 -19.67
C LYS A 161 16.04 -3.80 -18.94
N ASP A 162 14.81 -3.49 -19.34
CA ASP A 162 14.00 -2.52 -18.62
C ASP A 162 13.63 -3.06 -17.24
N LEU A 163 13.56 -2.20 -16.23
CA LEU A 163 13.12 -2.61 -14.90
C LEU A 163 11.59 -2.56 -14.84
N VAL A 164 10.95 -3.68 -14.53
CA VAL A 164 9.50 -3.74 -14.31
C VAL A 164 9.22 -3.72 -12.82
N THR A 165 8.26 -2.93 -12.39
CA THR A 165 7.83 -2.85 -10.99
C THR A 165 6.33 -3.08 -10.87
N VAL A 166 5.90 -3.78 -9.82
CA VAL A 166 4.49 -3.85 -9.40
C VAL A 166 4.36 -3.18 -8.06
N SER A 167 3.46 -2.21 -7.96
CA SER A 167 3.10 -1.56 -6.70
C SER A 167 1.68 -1.88 -6.26
N TRP A 168 1.48 -1.99 -4.95
CA TRP A 168 0.18 -2.18 -4.31
C TRP A 168 -0.20 -0.90 -3.57
N HIS A 169 -1.43 -0.45 -3.81
CA HIS A 169 -1.99 0.74 -3.18
C HIS A 169 -3.37 0.42 -2.62
N PHE A 170 -3.60 0.77 -1.36
CA PHE A 170 -4.83 0.47 -0.65
C PHE A 170 -5.60 1.75 -0.35
N VAL A 171 -6.88 1.79 -0.71
CA VAL A 171 -7.67 3.02 -0.62
C VAL A 171 -9.13 2.71 -0.30
N GLU A 172 -9.71 3.52 0.59
CA GLU A 172 -11.15 3.52 0.80
C GLU A 172 -11.83 4.43 -0.24
N SER A 173 -12.95 3.96 -0.78
CA SER A 173 -13.77 4.70 -1.73
C SER A 173 -15.25 4.35 -1.56
N ARG A 174 -16.05 5.31 -1.10
CA ARG A 174 -17.52 5.20 -0.97
C ARG A 174 -17.97 4.00 -0.12
N GLY A 175 -17.28 3.74 0.98
CA GLY A 175 -17.56 2.63 1.89
C GLY A 175 -17.00 1.29 1.40
N LYS A 176 -16.11 1.29 0.40
CA LYS A 176 -15.47 0.09 -0.14
C LYS A 176 -13.97 0.17 0.04
N LEU A 177 -13.34 -0.96 0.31
CA LEU A 177 -11.88 -1.09 0.33
C LEU A 177 -11.40 -1.59 -1.03
N LEU A 178 -10.51 -0.81 -1.66
CA LEU A 178 -9.97 -1.10 -2.99
C LEU A 178 -8.47 -1.36 -2.90
N LEU A 179 -8.04 -2.45 -3.53
CA LEU A 179 -6.64 -2.72 -3.85
C LEU A 179 -6.37 -2.32 -5.30
N VAL A 180 -5.46 -1.36 -5.50
CA VAL A 180 -4.98 -0.94 -6.81
C VAL A 180 -3.57 -1.48 -7.00
N MET A 181 -3.42 -2.39 -7.95
CA MET A 181 -2.12 -2.87 -8.41
C MET A 181 -1.71 -2.16 -9.69
N ARG A 182 -0.47 -1.68 -9.74
CA ARG A 182 0.07 -1.03 -10.92
C ARG A 182 1.39 -1.66 -11.34
N GLN A 183 1.46 -2.11 -12.59
CA GLN A 183 2.70 -2.51 -13.24
C GLN A 183 3.27 -1.31 -13.99
N LEU A 184 4.47 -0.89 -13.62
CA LEU A 184 5.21 0.24 -14.19
C LEU A 184 6.50 -0.26 -14.85
N GLN A 185 6.72 0.12 -16.10
CA GLN A 185 7.98 -0.11 -16.80
C GLN A 185 8.89 1.10 -16.61
N ILE A 186 10.16 0.82 -16.30
CA ILE A 186 11.20 1.81 -16.07
C ILE A 186 12.35 1.52 -17.03
N PRO A 187 12.28 2.08 -18.25
CA PRO A 187 13.38 1.95 -19.19
C PRO A 187 14.60 2.75 -18.77
N GLU A 188 15.79 2.30 -19.17
CA GLU A 188 17.05 2.94 -18.78
C GLU A 188 17.19 4.37 -19.35
N TYR A 189 16.73 4.58 -20.59
CA TYR A 189 16.96 5.82 -21.34
C TYR A 189 15.68 6.59 -21.70
N THR A 190 14.51 6.17 -21.21
CA THR A 190 13.23 6.81 -21.57
C THR A 190 12.32 7.03 -20.37
N MET A 191 11.17 7.67 -20.59
CA MET A 191 10.21 7.96 -19.52
C MET A 191 9.53 6.69 -19.03
N LYS A 192 9.31 6.61 -17.72
CA LYS A 192 8.54 5.53 -17.09
C LYS A 192 7.09 5.59 -17.56
N PHE A 193 6.47 4.44 -17.76
CA PHE A 193 5.07 4.37 -18.13
C PHE A 193 4.36 3.16 -17.52
N THR A 194 3.06 3.31 -17.30
CA THR A 194 2.21 2.25 -16.79
C THR A 194 1.93 1.21 -17.87
N ARG A 195 2.32 -0.05 -17.62
CA ARG A 195 1.95 -1.20 -18.47
C ARG A 195 0.53 -1.67 -18.19
N LYS A 196 0.18 -1.78 -16.91
CA LYS A 196 -1.05 -2.44 -16.48
C LYS A 196 -1.53 -1.83 -15.17
N VAL A 197 -2.84 -1.69 -15.04
CA VAL A 197 -3.51 -1.37 -13.78
C VAL A 197 -4.59 -2.40 -13.54
N GLN A 198 -4.66 -2.93 -12.32
CA GLN A 198 -5.73 -3.82 -11.89
C GLN A 198 -6.30 -3.29 -10.58
N VAL A 199 -7.62 -3.29 -10.46
CA VAL A 199 -8.31 -2.83 -9.25
C VAL A 199 -9.22 -3.95 -8.75
N PHE A 200 -9.18 -4.19 -7.45
CA PHE A 200 -9.99 -5.19 -6.79
C PHE A 200 -10.73 -4.58 -5.61
N GLU A 201 -12.00 -4.95 -5.45
CA GLU A 201 -12.80 -4.62 -4.28
C GLU A 201 -12.71 -5.78 -3.28
N ALA A 202 -12.47 -5.47 -2.01
CA ALA A 202 -12.55 -6.45 -0.94
C ALA A 202 -14.02 -6.83 -0.67
N LYS A 203 -14.35 -8.11 -0.81
CA LYS A 203 -15.62 -8.68 -0.33
C LYS A 203 -15.38 -9.39 0.98
N VAL A 204 -15.34 -8.61 2.07
CA VAL A 204 -15.07 -9.10 3.44
C VAL A 204 -15.95 -10.29 3.81
N ASN A 205 -17.26 -10.22 3.53
CA ASN A 205 -18.20 -11.30 3.82
C ASN A 205 -17.99 -12.57 2.97
N GLU A 206 -17.36 -12.44 1.81
CA GLU A 206 -17.09 -13.54 0.87
C GLU A 206 -15.64 -14.04 0.99
N GLY A 207 -14.81 -13.37 1.79
CA GLY A 207 -13.41 -13.71 2.01
C GLY A 207 -12.53 -13.59 0.76
N GLY A 208 -12.83 -12.67 -0.17
CA GLY A 208 -12.11 -12.60 -1.44
C GLY A 208 -12.03 -11.22 -2.09
N TRP A 209 -11.13 -11.11 -3.07
CA TRP A 209 -10.93 -9.94 -3.91
C TRP A 209 -11.70 -10.09 -5.23
N VAL A 210 -12.56 -9.13 -5.56
CA VAL A 210 -13.34 -9.14 -6.81
C VAL A 210 -12.82 -8.06 -7.76
N PRO A 211 -12.48 -8.39 -9.03
CA PRO A 211 -12.05 -7.40 -10.00
C PRO A 211 -13.10 -6.31 -10.23
N VAL A 212 -12.67 -5.06 -10.22
CA VAL A 212 -13.51 -3.90 -10.53
C VAL A 212 -13.42 -3.60 -12.02
N THR A 213 -14.52 -3.79 -12.75
CA THR A 213 -14.58 -3.60 -14.21
C THR A 213 -15.55 -2.48 -14.65
N SER A 214 -16.46 -2.05 -13.77
CA SER A 214 -17.54 -1.11 -14.09
C SER A 214 -17.19 0.38 -13.89
N GLY A 215 -15.97 0.69 -13.47
CA GLY A 215 -15.55 2.02 -13.04
C GLY A 215 -15.43 2.15 -11.52
N LEU A 216 -15.28 3.39 -11.03
CA LEU A 216 -15.04 3.77 -9.64
C LEU A 216 -16.26 4.49 -9.04
N ASP A 217 -17.47 4.19 -9.53
CA ASP A 217 -18.73 4.78 -9.08
C ASP A 217 -18.72 6.32 -9.10
N GLY A 218 -18.10 6.89 -10.15
CA GLY A 218 -17.98 8.35 -10.35
C GLY A 218 -16.93 9.01 -9.45
N GLN A 219 -16.09 8.23 -8.77
CA GLN A 219 -14.91 8.75 -8.07
C GLN A 219 -13.69 8.81 -8.99
N ALA A 220 -12.72 9.61 -8.60
CA ALA A 220 -11.34 9.54 -9.05
C ALA A 220 -10.45 9.06 -7.90
N LEU A 221 -9.46 8.23 -8.23
CA LEU A 221 -8.44 7.82 -7.27
C LEU A 221 -7.15 8.60 -7.51
N PHE A 222 -6.61 9.19 -6.45
CA PHE A 222 -5.32 9.87 -6.47
C PHE A 222 -4.33 9.02 -5.70
N ILE A 223 -3.34 8.49 -6.43
CA ILE A 223 -2.37 7.52 -5.91
C ILE A 223 -1.00 8.18 -5.83
N SER A 224 -0.43 8.14 -4.63
CA SER A 224 0.98 8.39 -4.35
C SER A 224 1.47 7.36 -3.34
N ARG A 225 2.78 7.30 -3.15
CA ARG A 225 3.38 6.40 -2.17
C ARG A 225 2.91 6.68 -0.73
N PRO A 226 3.03 7.92 -0.18
CA PRO A 226 2.58 8.22 1.19
C PRO A 226 1.08 8.42 1.34
N PHE A 227 0.33 8.52 0.24
CA PHE A 227 -1.04 8.99 0.27
C PHE A 227 -1.88 8.43 -0.88
N CYS A 228 -3.00 7.81 -0.54
CA CYS A 228 -4.00 7.36 -1.50
C CYS A 228 -5.35 7.94 -1.08
N LYS A 229 -6.11 8.50 -2.02
CA LYS A 229 -7.41 9.09 -1.72
C LYS A 229 -8.40 8.96 -2.87
N SER A 230 -9.63 8.62 -2.50
CA SER A 230 -10.79 8.68 -3.38
C SER A 230 -11.51 10.03 -3.23
N ILE A 231 -11.89 10.63 -4.35
CA ILE A 231 -12.62 11.91 -4.39
C ILE A 231 -13.72 11.85 -5.45
N PRO A 232 -14.91 12.42 -5.20
CA PRO A 232 -15.91 12.57 -6.24
C PRO A 232 -15.40 13.38 -7.42
N ALA A 233 -15.60 12.86 -8.63
CA ALA A 233 -15.26 13.60 -9.84
C ALA A 233 -16.08 14.88 -9.95
N HIS A 234 -15.40 15.99 -10.21
CA HIS A 234 -16.00 17.30 -10.31
C HIS A 234 -15.05 18.26 -11.03
N GLY A 235 -15.59 19.12 -11.91
CA GLY A 235 -14.82 20.10 -12.66
C GLY A 235 -13.79 19.43 -13.56
N GLU A 236 -12.51 19.67 -13.29
CA GLU A 236 -11.37 19.11 -14.05
C GLU A 236 -11.01 17.67 -13.64
N ILE A 237 -11.60 17.15 -12.56
CA ILE A 237 -11.38 15.77 -12.10
C ILE A 237 -12.33 14.85 -12.87
N GLU A 238 -11.76 13.95 -13.66
CA GLU A 238 -12.52 13.00 -14.48
C GLU A 238 -13.05 11.82 -13.64
N ALA A 239 -14.28 11.41 -13.95
CA ALA A 239 -14.91 10.26 -13.33
C ALA A 239 -14.24 8.96 -13.77
N ASP A 240 -14.09 8.03 -12.83
CA ASP A 240 -13.58 6.69 -13.06
C ASP A 240 -12.13 6.67 -13.56
N VAL A 241 -11.33 7.69 -13.18
CA VAL A 241 -9.91 7.81 -13.51
C VAL A 241 -9.02 7.65 -12.28
N ILE A 242 -7.89 6.98 -12.46
CA ILE A 242 -6.82 6.84 -11.47
C ILE A 242 -5.64 7.72 -11.89
N TYR A 243 -5.21 8.60 -11.00
CA TYR A 243 -4.11 9.54 -11.21
C TYR A 243 -2.88 9.10 -10.42
N PHE A 244 -1.77 8.82 -11.11
CA PHE A 244 -0.50 8.43 -10.50
C PHE A 244 0.45 9.63 -10.45
N VAL A 245 0.78 10.13 -9.25
CA VAL A 245 1.55 11.36 -9.11
C VAL A 245 2.99 11.24 -9.63
N ASP A 246 3.57 10.05 -9.55
CA ASP A 246 5.00 9.80 -9.79
C ASP A 246 5.38 9.77 -11.28
N THR A 247 4.40 9.58 -12.17
CA THR A 247 4.59 9.70 -13.63
C THR A 247 3.66 10.73 -14.28
N GLY A 248 2.58 11.12 -13.59
CA GLY A 248 1.50 11.91 -14.16
C GLY A 248 0.54 11.08 -15.02
N ASP A 249 0.67 9.75 -15.01
CA ASP A 249 -0.19 8.84 -15.75
C ASP A 249 -1.63 8.88 -15.25
N MET A 250 -2.56 8.83 -16.19
CA MET A 250 -4.00 8.69 -15.95
C MET A 250 -4.49 7.37 -16.50
N PHE A 251 -5.15 6.56 -15.70
CA PHE A 251 -5.78 5.32 -16.15
C PHE A 251 -7.30 5.42 -16.05
N ASN A 252 -8.00 5.30 -17.17
CA ASN A 252 -9.45 5.31 -17.20
C ASN A 252 -9.99 3.89 -16.99
N MET A 253 -10.70 3.67 -15.87
CA MET A 253 -11.23 2.36 -15.49
C MET A 253 -12.36 1.86 -16.39
N ARG A 254 -13.10 2.74 -17.07
CA ARG A 254 -14.17 2.32 -17.99
C ARG A 254 -13.63 1.86 -19.33
N SER A 255 -12.75 2.66 -19.94
CA SER A 255 -12.15 2.31 -21.24
C SER A 255 -10.97 1.35 -21.11
N GLN A 256 -10.43 1.15 -19.90
CA GLN A 256 -9.22 0.36 -19.65
C GLN A 256 -8.02 0.86 -20.45
N THR A 257 -7.89 2.18 -20.59
CA THR A 257 -6.84 2.83 -21.38
C THR A 257 -6.08 3.88 -20.57
N MET A 258 -4.81 4.07 -20.94
CA MET A 258 -4.04 5.22 -20.48
C MET A 258 -4.52 6.51 -21.18
N GLY A 259 -4.74 7.56 -20.40
CA GLY A 259 -4.92 8.92 -20.89
C GLY A 259 -3.57 9.63 -21.11
N PRO A 260 -3.57 10.82 -21.73
CA PRO A 260 -2.36 11.64 -21.86
C PRO A 260 -1.87 12.05 -20.45
N PRO A 261 -0.57 11.94 -20.15
CA PRO A 261 -0.06 12.28 -18.83
C PRO A 261 -0.22 13.78 -18.55
N THR A 262 -0.70 14.15 -17.36
CA THR A 262 -1.09 15.53 -17.02
C THR A 262 0.08 16.47 -16.76
N ARG A 263 1.26 15.92 -16.42
CA ARG A 263 2.58 16.56 -16.27
C ARG A 263 3.53 15.55 -15.60
N GLY A 264 4.72 15.34 -16.13
CA GLY A 264 5.72 14.47 -15.49
C GLY A 264 6.29 15.10 -14.23
N ILE A 265 5.97 14.55 -13.06
CA ILE A 265 6.60 14.94 -11.79
C ILE A 265 7.68 13.90 -11.48
N TYR A 266 8.96 14.25 -11.70
CA TYR A 266 10.09 13.31 -11.61
C TYR A 266 10.52 12.95 -10.18
N ASP A 267 9.64 13.03 -9.17
CA ASP A 267 10.00 12.74 -7.77
C ASP A 267 9.06 11.71 -7.14
N ARG A 268 9.64 10.58 -6.69
CA ARG A 268 8.96 9.50 -5.95
C ARG A 268 8.41 9.96 -4.59
N SER A 269 8.83 11.13 -4.11
CA SER A 269 8.39 11.75 -2.86
C SER A 269 7.19 12.68 -3.04
N SER A 270 6.72 12.86 -4.28
CA SER A 270 5.59 13.72 -4.59
C SER A 270 4.31 13.19 -3.96
N THR A 271 3.45 14.10 -3.51
CA THR A 271 2.14 13.75 -2.97
C THR A 271 1.09 14.75 -3.41
N TRP A 272 -0.16 14.29 -3.43
CA TRP A 272 -1.31 15.12 -3.73
C TRP A 272 -1.64 16.02 -2.54
N ILE A 273 -1.87 17.31 -2.79
CA ILE A 273 -2.33 18.27 -1.80
C ILE A 273 -3.75 18.67 -2.18
N PHE A 274 -4.69 18.41 -1.26
CA PHE A 274 -6.08 18.84 -1.41
C PHE A 274 -6.36 19.96 -0.43
N PHE A 275 -6.77 21.11 -0.95
CA PHE A 275 -7.25 22.21 -0.12
C PHE A 275 -8.71 21.94 0.27
N SER A 276 -9.07 22.15 1.54
CA SER A 276 -10.43 21.95 2.06
C SER A 276 -11.47 22.93 1.46
N SER A 277 -11.05 23.92 0.67
CA SER A 277 -11.89 25.02 0.18
C SER A 277 -12.73 24.71 -1.06
N TRP A 278 -12.73 23.49 -1.60
CA TRP A 278 -13.59 23.13 -2.75
C TRP A 278 -15.11 23.06 -2.45
N TRP A 279 -15.53 23.59 -1.30
CA TRP A 279 -16.93 23.76 -0.90
C TRP A 279 -17.44 25.20 -0.99
N PHE A 280 -16.64 26.18 -1.46
CA PHE A 280 -17.13 27.53 -1.74
C PHE A 280 -17.06 27.85 -3.24
N LYS A 281 -18.23 27.72 -3.87
CA LYS A 281 -18.79 28.47 -5.01
C LYS A 281 -17.85 28.94 -6.15
N ASN A 282 -18.29 28.61 -7.37
CA ASN A 282 -18.22 29.44 -8.57
C ASN A 282 -18.23 30.96 -8.31
N TYR A 283 -17.61 31.71 -9.25
CA TYR A 283 -17.40 33.17 -9.39
C TYR A 283 -15.96 33.60 -9.02
N LEU A 284 -15.13 34.06 -9.97
CA LEU A 284 -15.38 35.22 -10.83
C LEU A 284 -15.03 35.02 -12.32
N HIS A 285 -15.96 35.47 -13.16
CA HIS A 285 -15.77 35.81 -14.57
C HIS A 285 -14.83 37.02 -14.73
N HIS A 286 -14.19 37.10 -15.90
CA HIS A 286 -13.74 38.29 -16.63
C HIS A 286 -13.76 39.64 -15.88
N ILE A 287 -12.58 40.22 -15.67
CA ILE A 287 -12.18 41.51 -16.27
C ILE A 287 -10.70 41.38 -16.68
#